data_AF-A0A6N2EN07-F1
#
_entry.id   AF-A0A6N2EN07-F1
#
_cell.length_a   1.000
_cell.length_b   1.000
_cell.length_c   1.000
_cell.angle_alpha   90.00
_cell.angle_beta   90.00
_cell.angle_gamma   90.00
#
_symmetry.space_group_name_H-M   'P 1'
#
loop_
_entity.id
_entity.type
_entity.pdbx_description
1 polymer ?
#
loop_
_entity_poly.entity_id
_entity_poly.type
_entity_poly.pdbx_seq_one_letter_code
_entity_poly.pdbx_strand_id
1 'polypeptide(L)'
;MTVFSLLVIVHALAATVWTGGHLVLDLGVLPGALREKSAAPVRAFEETFEPLGLTALAIQVVTGLGMAGIYLPRFQGLLSPANPIGMLVGVKLMLLGGTAALAVHARLRLIPTLTDDSLGGLAWHIRGITALAIAFVVVGALIRLGGLG
;
A
#
# COMPACT_ATOMS: atom_id res chain seq x y z
N MET A 1 23.54 -12.78 7.73
CA MET A 1 22.66 -11.91 6.90
C MET A 1 22.88 -10.47 7.35
N THR A 2 23.07 -9.52 6.44
CA THR A 2 23.26 -8.11 6.84
C THR A 2 21.94 -7.52 7.32
N VAL A 3 22.00 -6.45 8.14
CA VAL A 3 20.81 -5.71 8.60
C VAL A 3 19.98 -5.25 7.40
N PHE A 4 20.65 -4.76 6.36
CA PHE A 4 19.98 -4.34 5.13
C PHE A 4 19.18 -5.49 4.48
N SER A 5 19.80 -6.67 4.28
CA SER A 5 19.12 -7.83 3.69
C SER A 5 17.90 -8.26 4.51
N LEU A 6 17.99 -8.24 5.84
CA LEU A 6 16.86 -8.54 6.73
C LEU A 6 15.72 -7.54 6.52
N LEU A 7 16.03 -6.23 6.50
CA LEU A 7 15.03 -5.19 6.23
C LEU A 7 14.35 -5.40 4.88
N VAL A 8 15.09 -5.76 3.83
CA VAL A 8 14.50 -6.03 2.50
C VAL A 8 13.51 -7.18 2.57
N ILE A 9 13.91 -8.31 3.17
CA ILE A 9 13.08 -9.52 3.23
C ILE A 9 11.80 -9.25 4.02
N VAL A 10 11.91 -8.65 5.20
CA VAL A 10 10.76 -8.32 6.04
C VAL A 10 9.83 -7.32 5.33
N HIS A 11 10.40 -6.28 4.69
CA HIS A 11 9.63 -5.33 3.90
C HIS A 11 8.89 -5.99 2.74
N ALA A 12 9.55 -6.90 2.02
CA ALA A 12 8.97 -7.61 0.89
C ALA A 12 7.82 -8.53 1.33
N LEU A 13 7.99 -9.28 2.42
CA LEU A 13 6.93 -10.10 3.00
C LEU A 13 5.72 -9.24 3.38
N ALA A 14 5.93 -8.14 4.09
CA ALA A 14 4.86 -7.21 4.43
C ALA A 14 4.18 -6.60 3.18
N ALA A 15 4.96 -6.23 2.16
CA ALA A 15 4.44 -5.74 0.89
C ALA A 15 3.59 -6.78 0.13
N THR A 16 3.95 -8.07 0.20
CA THR A 16 3.14 -9.15 -0.39
C THR A 16 1.80 -9.31 0.30
N VAL A 17 1.75 -9.18 1.64
CA VAL A 17 0.50 -9.20 2.40
C VAL A 17 -0.38 -8.01 2.01
N TRP A 18 0.16 -6.79 2.09
CA TRP A 18 -0.59 -5.56 1.77
C TRP A 18 -1.13 -5.56 0.34
N THR A 19 -0.24 -5.76 -0.65
CA THR A 19 -0.62 -5.70 -2.07
C THR A 19 -1.49 -6.88 -2.46
N GLY A 20 -1.17 -8.08 -1.96
CA GLY A 20 -1.96 -9.28 -2.20
C GLY A 20 -3.39 -9.15 -1.66
N GLY A 21 -3.56 -8.67 -0.42
CA GLY A 21 -4.87 -8.44 0.16
C GLY A 21 -5.72 -7.47 -0.66
N HIS A 22 -5.15 -6.34 -1.07
CA HIS A 22 -5.86 -5.37 -1.92
C HIS A 22 -6.19 -5.90 -3.32
N LEU A 23 -5.32 -6.71 -3.92
CA LEU A 23 -5.60 -7.39 -5.19
C LEU A 23 -6.74 -8.41 -5.05
N VAL A 24 -6.73 -9.21 -3.98
CA VAL A 24 -7.81 -10.19 -3.69
C VAL A 24 -9.14 -9.46 -3.46
N LEU A 25 -9.12 -8.36 -2.71
CA LEU A 25 -10.31 -7.55 -2.47
C LEU A 25 -10.86 -6.95 -3.77
N ASP A 26 -10.02 -6.28 -4.57
CA ASP A 26 -10.45 -5.55 -5.76
C ASP A 26 -10.82 -6.47 -6.94
N LEU A 27 -10.05 -7.55 -7.16
CA LEU A 27 -10.23 -8.42 -8.32
C LEU A 27 -11.08 -9.66 -8.01
N GLY A 28 -11.05 -10.14 -6.77
CA GLY A 28 -11.77 -11.34 -6.34
C GLY A 28 -13.13 -11.03 -5.71
N VAL A 29 -13.15 -10.18 -4.68
CA VAL A 29 -14.34 -9.97 -3.84
C VAL A 29 -15.26 -8.89 -4.40
N LEU A 30 -14.71 -7.71 -4.72
CA LEU A 30 -15.45 -6.53 -5.14
C LEU A 30 -16.34 -6.75 -6.38
N PRO A 31 -15.91 -7.47 -7.44
CA PRO A 31 -16.74 -7.67 -8.62
C PRO A 31 -18.00 -8.49 -8.32
N GLY A 32 -17.92 -9.47 -7.41
CA GLY A 32 -19.07 -10.23 -6.93
C GLY A 32 -20.03 -9.35 -6.14
N ALA A 33 -19.49 -8.63 -5.14
CA ALA A 33 -20.25 -7.70 -4.31
C ALA A 33 -21.01 -6.65 -5.15
N LEU A 34 -20.39 -6.10 -6.20
CA LEU A 34 -21.03 -5.14 -7.10
C LEU A 34 -22.15 -5.75 -7.95
N ARG A 35 -21.99 -7.00 -8.44
CA ARG A 35 -23.02 -7.69 -9.22
C ARG A 35 -24.23 -8.04 -8.35
N GLU A 36 -23.97 -8.50 -7.14
CA GLU A 36 -24.98 -8.86 -6.16
C GLU A 36 -25.59 -7.64 -5.46
N LYS A 37 -25.00 -6.45 -5.65
CA LYS A 37 -25.34 -5.20 -4.96
C LYS A 37 -25.39 -5.40 -3.45
N SER A 38 -24.41 -6.14 -2.92
CA SER A 38 -24.31 -6.47 -1.50
C SER A 38 -22.94 -6.11 -0.99
N ALA A 39 -22.89 -5.29 0.06
CA ALA A 39 -21.64 -4.94 0.71
C ALA A 39 -21.13 -6.03 1.66
N ALA A 40 -21.93 -7.07 1.92
CA ALA A 40 -21.59 -8.12 2.90
C ALA A 40 -20.26 -8.85 2.58
N PRO A 41 -19.96 -9.25 1.34
CA PRO A 41 -18.68 -9.91 1.04
C PRO A 41 -17.47 -9.01 1.30
N VAL A 42 -17.59 -7.71 1.00
CA VAL A 42 -16.52 -6.72 1.25
C VAL A 42 -16.31 -6.53 2.75
N ARG A 43 -17.39 -6.41 3.54
CA ARG A 43 -17.29 -6.33 5.00
C ARG A 43 -16.62 -7.55 5.61
N ALA A 44 -17.04 -8.75 5.22
CA ALA A 44 -16.47 -9.98 5.74
C ALA A 44 -14.96 -10.10 5.44
N PHE A 45 -14.55 -9.67 4.25
CA PHE A 45 -13.12 -9.58 3.91
C PHE A 45 -12.39 -8.56 4.80
N GLU A 46 -12.91 -7.34 4.91
CA GLU A 46 -12.30 -6.27 5.71
C GLU A 46 -12.17 -6.68 7.18
N GLU A 47 -13.22 -7.22 7.81
CA GLU A 47 -13.20 -7.68 9.21
C GLU A 47 -12.11 -8.73 9.46
N THR A 48 -11.87 -9.62 8.49
CA THR A 48 -10.86 -10.67 8.60
C THR A 48 -9.46 -10.14 8.31
N PHE A 49 -9.32 -9.29 7.29
CA PHE A 49 -8.03 -8.90 6.75
C PHE A 49 -7.47 -7.62 7.38
N GLU A 50 -8.30 -6.72 7.90
CA GLU A 50 -7.91 -5.41 8.43
C GLU A 50 -6.73 -5.47 9.42
N PRO A 51 -6.76 -6.31 10.48
CA PRO A 51 -5.67 -6.33 11.46
C PRO A 51 -4.35 -6.75 10.83
N LEU A 52 -4.40 -7.72 9.91
CA LEU A 52 -3.25 -8.22 9.18
C LEU A 52 -2.72 -7.16 8.19
N GLY A 53 -3.61 -6.50 7.45
CA GLY A 53 -3.27 -5.44 6.50
C GLY A 53 -2.61 -4.24 7.19
N LEU A 54 -3.19 -3.74 8.28
CA LEU A 54 -2.59 -2.63 9.06
C LEU A 54 -1.22 -2.99 9.63
N THR A 55 -1.08 -4.22 10.15
CA THR A 55 0.19 -4.71 10.68
C THR A 55 1.25 -4.76 9.57
N ALA A 56 0.87 -5.27 8.38
CA ALA A 56 1.76 -5.29 7.22
C ALA A 56 2.17 -3.87 6.79
N LEU A 57 1.24 -2.93 6.73
CA LEU A 57 1.55 -1.54 6.41
C LEU A 57 2.52 -0.92 7.43
N ALA A 58 2.28 -1.12 8.72
CA ALA A 58 3.18 -0.62 9.77
C ALA A 58 4.60 -1.18 9.64
N ILE A 59 4.72 -2.49 9.39
CA ILE A 59 6.01 -3.14 9.13
C ILE A 59 6.67 -2.54 7.88
N GLN A 60 5.93 -2.31 6.79
CA GLN A 60 6.47 -1.67 5.59
C GLN A 60 6.99 -0.25 5.86
N VAL A 61 6.27 0.55 6.64
CA VAL A 61 6.70 1.91 6.99
C VAL A 61 8.02 1.87 7.78
N VAL A 62 8.07 1.07 8.85
CA VAL A 62 9.27 0.97 9.70
C VAL A 62 10.47 0.47 8.91
N THR A 63 10.32 -0.64 8.18
CA THR A 63 11.41 -1.21 7.38
C THR A 63 11.80 -0.32 6.20
N GLY A 64 10.82 0.36 5.57
CA GLY A 64 11.03 1.30 4.48
C GLY A 64 11.85 2.51 4.91
N LEU A 65 11.52 3.10 6.07
CA LEU A 65 12.29 4.20 6.67
C LEU A 65 13.69 3.75 7.08
N GLY A 66 13.84 2.54 7.63
CA GLY A 66 15.14 1.95 7.94
C GLY A 66 16.03 1.82 6.70
N MET A 67 15.48 1.31 5.59
CA MET A 67 16.22 1.24 4.31
C MET A 67 16.49 2.62 3.71
N ALA A 68 15.55 3.57 3.82
CA ALA A 68 15.75 4.95 3.36
C ALA A 68 16.92 5.63 4.09
N GLY A 69 17.07 5.42 5.40
CA GLY A 69 18.20 5.94 6.17
C GLY A 69 19.55 5.36 5.76
N ILE A 70 19.57 4.12 5.23
CA ILE A 70 20.78 3.48 4.68
C ILE A 70 21.09 4.05 3.28
N TYR A 71 20.09 4.18 2.41
CA TYR A 71 20.27 4.73 1.07
C TYR A 71 20.60 6.23 1.06
N LEU A 72 20.00 6.99 1.98
CA LEU A 72 20.07 8.44 2.07
C LEU A 72 20.38 8.85 3.51
N PRO A 73 21.64 8.76 3.97
CA PRO A 73 22.02 9.22 5.30
C PRO A 73 21.58 10.67 5.52
N ARG A 74 20.84 10.94 6.60
CA ARG A 74 20.22 12.25 6.90
C ARG A 74 19.28 12.77 5.79
N PHE A 75 18.67 11.87 5.01
CA PHE A 75 17.77 12.19 3.88
C PHE A 75 18.38 13.11 2.82
N GLN A 76 19.71 13.17 2.72
CA GLN A 76 20.38 13.99 1.73
C GLN A 76 20.09 13.49 0.32
N GLY A 77 19.67 14.40 -0.57
CA GLY A 77 19.30 14.06 -1.94
C GLY A 77 17.90 13.45 -2.10
N LEU A 78 17.07 13.45 -1.05
CA LEU A 78 15.65 13.14 -1.18
C LEU A 78 14.98 14.13 -2.16
N LEU A 79 14.20 13.62 -3.11
CA LEU A 79 13.57 14.42 -4.17
C LEU A 79 14.56 15.25 -5.03
N SER A 80 15.85 14.89 -5.05
CA SER A 80 16.82 15.50 -5.96
C SER A 80 16.86 14.77 -7.30
N PRO A 81 16.63 15.45 -8.44
CA PRO A 81 16.72 14.81 -9.77
C PRO A 81 18.10 14.21 -10.07
N ALA A 82 19.16 14.73 -9.44
CA ALA A 82 20.52 14.21 -9.56
C ALA A 82 20.73 12.89 -8.77
N ASN A 83 19.77 12.46 -7.97
CA ASN A 83 19.80 11.21 -7.22
C ASN A 83 18.56 10.37 -7.55
N PRO A 84 18.65 9.45 -8.54
CA PRO A 84 17.52 8.62 -8.97
C PRO A 84 16.88 7.81 -7.82
N ILE A 85 17.69 7.25 -6.92
CA ILE A 85 17.18 6.52 -5.74
C ILE A 85 16.46 7.49 -4.80
N GLY A 86 17.02 8.69 -4.60
CA GLY A 86 16.40 9.77 -3.83
C GLY A 86 15.03 10.19 -4.35
N MET A 87 14.87 10.27 -5.67
CA MET A 87 13.57 10.50 -6.31
C MET A 87 12.58 9.36 -6.04
N LEU A 88 12.98 8.11 -6.25
CA LEU A 88 12.10 6.95 -6.07
C LEU A 88 11.68 6.76 -4.59
N VAL A 89 12.57 7.05 -3.64
CA VAL A 89 12.24 7.09 -2.21
C VAL A 89 11.20 8.19 -1.94
N GLY A 90 11.38 9.38 -2.52
CA GLY A 90 10.41 10.47 -2.42
C GLY A 90 9.04 10.09 -2.99
N VAL A 91 9.00 9.43 -4.14
CA VAL A 91 7.76 8.89 -4.73
C VAL A 91 7.10 7.89 -3.79
N LYS A 92 7.85 6.96 -3.16
CA LYS A 92 7.29 6.05 -2.16
C LYS A 92 6.67 6.78 -0.97
N LEU A 93 7.26 7.88 -0.51
CA LEU A 93 6.69 8.68 0.58
C LEU A 93 5.40 9.39 0.14
N MET A 94 5.33 9.87 -1.10
CA MET A 94 4.09 10.43 -1.66
C MET A 94 3.00 9.36 -1.79
N LEU A 95 3.35 8.16 -2.28
CA LEU A 95 2.44 7.02 -2.34
C LEU A 95 1.94 6.65 -0.93
N LEU A 96 2.80 6.69 0.09
CA LEU A 96 2.42 6.43 1.48
C LEU A 96 1.42 7.46 1.99
N GLY A 97 1.65 8.74 1.70
CA GLY A 97 0.71 9.82 2.02
C GLY A 97 -0.64 9.62 1.34
N GLY A 98 -0.64 9.25 0.05
CA GLY A 98 -1.87 8.94 -0.69
C GLY A 98 -2.63 7.75 -0.10
N THR A 99 -1.94 6.65 0.21
CA THR A 99 -2.53 5.46 0.83
C THR A 99 -3.12 5.79 2.20
N ALA A 100 -2.39 6.52 3.04
CA ALA A 100 -2.87 6.93 4.35
C ALA A 100 -4.11 7.84 4.23
N ALA A 101 -4.12 8.80 3.31
CA ALA A 101 -5.25 9.69 3.09
C ALA A 101 -6.52 8.91 2.67
N LEU A 102 -6.39 8.02 1.68
CA LEU A 102 -7.51 7.17 1.24
C LEU A 102 -7.98 6.21 2.34
N ALA A 103 -7.05 5.59 3.06
CA ALA A 103 -7.37 4.67 4.15
C ALA A 103 -8.12 5.38 5.28
N VAL A 104 -7.63 6.55 5.72
CA VAL A 104 -8.29 7.36 6.75
C VAL A 104 -9.68 7.79 6.29
N HIS A 105 -9.82 8.25 5.04
CA HIS A 105 -11.12 8.61 4.50
C HIS A 105 -12.09 7.42 4.49
N ALA A 106 -11.65 6.27 3.98
CA ALA A 106 -12.46 5.05 3.92
C ALA A 106 -12.89 4.59 5.33
N ARG A 107 -11.96 4.53 6.29
CA ARG A 107 -12.20 4.05 7.66
C ARG A 107 -13.08 4.97 8.48
N LEU A 108 -12.91 6.27 8.36
CA LEU A 108 -13.66 7.22 9.19
C LEU A 108 -15.01 7.61 8.59
N ARG A 109 -15.18 7.49 7.26
CA ARG A 109 -16.39 8.00 6.60
C ARG A 109 -17.17 6.97 5.80
N LEU A 110 -16.53 5.98 5.18
CA LEU A 110 -17.21 5.05 4.27
C LEU A 110 -17.57 3.73 4.92
N ILE A 111 -16.61 3.11 5.61
CA ILE A 111 -16.79 1.80 6.25
C ILE A 111 -17.85 1.84 7.36
N PRO A 112 -17.88 2.82 8.28
CA PRO A 112 -18.85 2.85 9.38
C PRO A 112 -20.30 3.00 8.92
N THR A 113 -20.51 3.64 7.76
CA THR A 113 -21.84 3.88 7.17
C THR A 113 -22.04 3.06 5.89
N LEU A 114 -21.28 1.97 5.72
CA LEU A 114 -21.37 1.16 4.53
C LEU A 114 -22.75 0.51 4.47
N THR A 115 -23.41 0.66 3.34
CA THR A 115 -24.68 0.03 2.99
C THR A 115 -24.54 -0.48 1.57
N ASP A 116 -25.52 -1.27 1.13
CA ASP A 116 -25.54 -1.77 -0.24
C ASP A 116 -25.59 -0.63 -1.26
N ASP A 117 -26.24 0.49 -0.92
CA ASP A 117 -26.34 1.70 -1.75
C ASP A 117 -25.02 2.48 -1.83
N SER A 118 -24.20 2.49 -0.78
CA SER A 118 -22.92 3.22 -0.74
C SER A 118 -21.72 2.41 -1.25
N LEU A 119 -21.93 1.15 -1.63
CA LEU A 119 -20.91 0.23 -2.13
C LEU A 119 -20.15 0.79 -3.34
N GLY A 120 -20.84 1.51 -4.25
CA GLY A 120 -20.21 2.11 -5.42
C GLY A 120 -19.14 3.15 -5.07
N GLY A 121 -19.36 3.94 -4.01
CA GLY A 121 -18.38 4.92 -3.53
C GLY A 121 -17.16 4.25 -2.88
N LEU A 122 -17.37 3.17 -2.14
CA LEU A 122 -16.30 2.36 -1.57
C LEU A 122 -15.48 1.64 -2.66
N ALA A 123 -16.13 1.20 -3.74
CA ALA A 123 -15.46 0.54 -4.86
C ALA A 123 -14.36 1.40 -5.51
N TRP A 124 -14.58 2.71 -5.62
CA TRP A 124 -13.55 3.64 -6.11
C TRP A 124 -12.36 3.76 -5.15
N HIS A 125 -12.61 3.71 -3.84
CA HIS A 125 -11.55 3.74 -2.83
C HIS A 125 -10.72 2.45 -2.86
N ILE A 126 -11.38 1.29 -2.94
CA ILE A 126 -10.71 -0.01 -3.06
C ILE A 126 -9.77 0.00 -4.27
N ARG A 127 -10.28 0.35 -5.46
CA ARG A 127 -9.46 0.45 -6.68
C ARG A 127 -8.31 1.44 -6.55
N GLY A 128 -8.56 2.59 -5.95
CA GLY A 128 -7.53 3.61 -5.70
C GLY A 128 -6.40 3.09 -4.80
N ILE A 129 -6.74 2.45 -3.69
CA ILE A 129 -5.75 1.87 -2.77
C ILE A 129 -5.00 0.71 -3.44
N THR A 130 -5.69 -0.14 -4.20
CA THR A 130 -5.06 -1.23 -4.97
C THR A 130 -4.06 -0.68 -5.99
N ALA A 131 -4.42 0.37 -6.73
CA ALA A 131 -3.50 1.01 -7.68
C ALA A 131 -2.26 1.58 -6.97
N LEU A 132 -2.42 2.23 -5.81
CA LEU A 132 -1.30 2.71 -5.01
C LEU A 132 -0.43 1.57 -4.48
N ALA A 133 -1.02 0.45 -4.05
CA ALA A 133 -0.30 -0.73 -3.59
C ALA A 133 0.56 -1.35 -4.71
N ILE A 134 0.01 -1.44 -5.93
CA ILE A 134 0.76 -1.89 -7.11
C ILE A 134 1.90 -0.91 -7.42
N ALA A 135 1.64 0.40 -7.41
CA ALA A 135 2.67 1.42 -7.63
C ALA A 135 3.81 1.31 -6.60
N PHE A 136 3.50 1.00 -5.33
CA PHE A 136 4.50 0.74 -4.31
C PHE A 136 5.45 -0.41 -4.66
N VAL A 137 4.89 -1.50 -5.18
CA VAL A 137 5.67 -2.67 -5.62
C VAL A 137 6.54 -2.30 -6.80
N VAL A 138 5.99 -1.64 -7.83
CA VAL A 138 6.73 -1.21 -9.02
C VAL A 138 7.90 -0.30 -8.63
N VAL A 139 7.65 0.77 -7.86
CA VAL A 139 8.71 1.69 -7.42
C VAL A 139 9.72 0.96 -6.52
N GLY A 140 9.27 0.00 -5.71
CA GLY A 140 10.17 -0.85 -4.91
C GLY A 140 11.11 -1.69 -5.75
N ALA A 141 10.59 -2.30 -6.82
CA ALA A 141 11.39 -3.05 -7.78
C ALA A 141 12.40 -2.14 -8.50
N LEU A 142 11.98 -0.95 -8.95
CA LEU A 142 12.88 0.02 -9.59
C LEU A 142 14.05 0.43 -8.68
N ILE A 143 13.80 0.68 -7.38
CA ILE A 143 14.90 0.97 -6.42
C ILE A 143 15.90 -0.20 -6.35
N ARG A 144 15.41 -1.45 -6.42
CA ARG A 144 16.27 -2.64 -6.35
C ARG A 144 17.05 -2.90 -7.63
N LEU A 145 16.48 -2.55 -8.77
CA LEU A 145 17.11 -2.68 -10.08
C LEU A 145 18.03 -1.50 -10.43
N GLY A 146 18.08 -0.46 -9.59
CA GLY A 146 18.93 0.72 -9.80
C GLY A 146 18.28 1.84 -10.61
N GLY A 147 16.98 1.75 -10.90
CA GLY A 147 16.21 2.74 -11.66
C GLY A 147 15.46 2.12 -12.85
N LEU A 148 15.16 2.95 -13.86
CA LEU A 148 14.60 2.54 -15.15
C LEU A 148 15.71 2.18 -16.18
N GLY A 149 16.96 2.08 -15.73
CA GLY A 149 18.15 1.87 -16.56
C GLY A 149 18.41 0.40 -16.89
#